data_AF-A0A9E4AIR2-F1
#
_entry.id   AF-A0A9E4AIR2-F1
#
_cell.length_a   1.000
_cell.length_b   1.000
_cell.length_c   1.000
_cell.angle_alpha   90.00
_cell.angle_beta   90.00
_cell.angle_gamma   90.00
#
_symmetry.space_group_name_H-M   'P 1'
#
loop_
_entity.id
_entity.type
_entity.pdbx_description
1 polymer ?
#
loop_
_entity_poly.entity_id
_entity_poly.type
_entity_poly.pdbx_seq_one_letter_code
_entity_poly.pdbx_strand_id
1 'polypeptide(L)'
;MKKLIFSLTILSMLTVLFLLPVNPALARTFNNDFETGDLTDWEKTGTAFDFQPTWGDNPTARNRGQPSQHQGDWWLGLAEKYQGPEKGAALGQNPGDLADGVDAPQGTLTSIEFVIVGQSMNFLMGGGNRAWGTAEPCCVNLVIDGEVERTMTGSNTETMTRREWDVSDLKGKTAQLVVIDSSSGGWGHPNFDDVHQADSSGENIPWGQATAVEARGKLAVSWAQMKKYYK
;
A
#
# COMPACT_ATOMS: atom_id res chain seq x y z
N MET A 1 -43.09 -17.73 74.73
CA MET A 1 -42.75 -16.46 74.06
C MET A 1 -41.94 -16.79 72.81
N LYS A 2 -42.45 -16.39 71.63
CA LYS A 2 -41.95 -16.81 70.30
C LYS A 2 -40.57 -16.20 70.00
N LYS A 3 -39.61 -17.02 69.57
CA LYS A 3 -38.34 -16.54 69.00
C LYS A 3 -38.54 -16.27 67.51
N LEU A 4 -38.24 -15.05 67.09
CA LEU A 4 -38.23 -14.58 65.70
C LEU A 4 -36.90 -15.01 65.07
N ILE A 5 -36.93 -15.81 64.00
CA ILE A 5 -35.75 -16.15 63.21
C ILE A 5 -35.81 -15.35 61.92
N PHE A 6 -34.90 -14.39 61.75
CA PHE A 6 -34.65 -13.73 60.47
C PHE A 6 -33.87 -14.69 59.57
N SER A 7 -34.45 -15.07 58.43
CA SER A 7 -33.74 -15.78 57.37
C SER A 7 -33.20 -14.73 56.40
N LEU A 8 -31.88 -14.64 56.29
CA LEU A 8 -31.18 -13.77 55.35
C LEU A 8 -30.82 -14.61 54.11
N THR A 9 -31.60 -14.48 53.03
CA THR A 9 -31.24 -15.05 51.73
C THR A 9 -30.19 -14.17 51.06
N ILE A 10 -28.95 -14.67 50.99
CA ILE A 10 -27.89 -14.09 50.17
C ILE A 10 -28.10 -14.58 48.73
N LEU A 11 -28.45 -13.68 47.82
CA LEU A 11 -28.52 -13.95 46.39
C LEU A 11 -27.09 -13.81 45.82
N SER A 12 -26.41 -14.92 45.52
CA SER A 12 -25.12 -14.87 44.83
C SER A 12 -25.34 -14.52 43.35
N MET A 13 -24.95 -13.33 42.93
CA MET A 13 -24.82 -13.00 41.50
C MET A 13 -23.67 -13.82 40.92
N LEU A 14 -24.01 -14.83 40.12
CA LEU A 14 -23.06 -15.57 39.31
C LEU A 14 -22.68 -14.68 38.11
N THR A 15 -21.52 -14.02 38.17
CA THR A 15 -20.98 -13.28 37.04
C THR A 15 -20.50 -14.29 36.00
N VAL A 16 -21.35 -14.59 35.01
CA VAL A 16 -20.94 -15.35 33.83
C VAL A 16 -20.10 -14.41 32.97
N LEU A 17 -18.78 -14.50 33.12
CA LEU A 17 -17.83 -13.83 32.24
C LEU A 17 -17.93 -14.53 30.88
N PHE A 18 -18.71 -13.97 29.95
CA PHE A 18 -18.66 -14.38 28.54
C PHE A 18 -17.28 -14.02 28.01
N LEU A 19 -16.36 -14.99 28.01
CA LEU A 19 -15.19 -14.97 27.15
C LEU A 19 -15.72 -15.06 25.72
N LEU A 20 -15.95 -13.91 25.09
CA LEU A 20 -16.10 -13.87 23.64
C LEU A 20 -14.86 -14.53 23.04
N PRO A 21 -14.99 -15.45 22.07
CA PRO A 21 -13.84 -15.96 21.38
C PRO A 21 -13.12 -14.76 20.76
N VAL A 22 -11.89 -14.52 21.20
CA VAL A 22 -10.96 -13.63 20.50
C VAL A 22 -10.72 -14.34 19.18
N ASN A 23 -11.49 -13.95 18.16
CA ASN A 23 -11.21 -14.39 16.80
C ASN A 23 -9.81 -13.84 16.50
N PRO A 24 -8.80 -14.68 16.21
CA PRO A 24 -7.50 -14.15 15.82
C PRO A 24 -7.77 -13.27 14.60
N ALA A 25 -7.38 -11.99 14.70
CA ALA A 25 -7.40 -11.10 13.55
C ALA A 25 -6.67 -11.83 12.43
N LEU A 26 -7.38 -12.17 11.35
CA LEU A 26 -6.74 -12.77 10.19
C LEU A 26 -5.72 -11.74 9.71
N ALA A 27 -4.43 -12.08 9.81
CA ALA A 27 -3.37 -11.26 9.26
C ALA A 27 -3.60 -11.20 7.74
N ARG A 28 -4.20 -10.11 7.28
CA ARG A 28 -4.36 -9.84 5.86
C ARG A 28 -3.08 -9.16 5.40
N THR A 29 -2.30 -9.86 4.60
CA THR A 29 -1.14 -9.26 3.92
C THR A 29 -1.67 -8.23 2.94
N PHE A 30 -1.23 -6.99 3.09
CA PHE A 30 -1.47 -5.92 2.12
C PHE A 30 -0.71 -6.26 0.84
N ASN A 31 -1.34 -6.11 -0.32
CA ASN A 31 -0.70 -6.18 -1.63
C ASN A 31 0.22 -4.95 -1.87
N ASN A 32 1.33 -4.90 -1.13
CA ASN A 32 2.24 -3.76 -1.05
C ASN A 32 3.28 -3.70 -2.19
N ASP A 33 3.45 -4.81 -2.90
CA ASP A 33 4.46 -5.06 -3.93
C ASP A 33 3.83 -5.56 -5.24
N PHE A 34 2.49 -5.59 -5.33
CA PHE A 34 1.73 -6.01 -6.53
C PHE A 34 1.94 -7.47 -6.97
N GLU A 35 2.65 -8.29 -6.19
CA GLU A 35 2.99 -9.69 -6.54
C GLU A 35 1.79 -10.63 -6.56
N THR A 36 0.61 -10.15 -6.15
CA THR A 36 -0.67 -10.83 -6.41
C THR A 36 -1.05 -10.86 -7.90
N GLY A 37 -0.40 -10.03 -8.73
CA GLY A 37 -0.70 -9.88 -10.15
C GLY A 37 -1.97 -9.07 -10.44
N ASP A 38 -2.52 -8.40 -9.43
CA ASP A 38 -3.67 -7.51 -9.54
C ASP A 38 -3.56 -6.30 -8.59
N LEU A 39 -4.60 -5.48 -8.59
CA LEU A 39 -4.70 -4.26 -7.76
C LEU A 39 -5.53 -4.50 -6.49
N THR A 40 -5.60 -5.73 -5.97
CA THR A 40 -6.20 -6.02 -4.66
C THR A 40 -5.60 -5.07 -3.62
N ASP A 41 -6.41 -4.52 -2.71
CA ASP A 41 -6.02 -3.48 -1.74
C ASP A 41 -5.72 -2.09 -2.30
N TRP A 42 -6.05 -1.86 -3.57
CA TRP A 42 -5.97 -0.55 -4.18
C TRP A 42 -7.27 -0.20 -4.92
N GLU A 43 -7.69 1.05 -4.79
CA GLU A 43 -8.81 1.62 -5.53
C GLU A 43 -8.28 2.55 -6.61
N LYS A 44 -8.64 2.28 -7.88
CA LYS A 44 -8.22 3.10 -9.01
C LYS A 44 -9.31 4.06 -9.48
N THR A 45 -8.88 5.20 -10.02
CA THR A 45 -9.71 6.09 -10.83
C THR A 45 -9.06 6.31 -12.20
N GLY A 46 -9.84 6.77 -13.17
CA GLY A 46 -9.36 7.02 -14.52
C GLY A 46 -8.90 5.75 -15.24
N THR A 47 -8.00 5.91 -16.21
CA THR A 47 -7.56 4.82 -17.12
C THR A 47 -6.06 4.54 -17.08
N ALA A 48 -5.27 5.32 -16.32
CA ALA A 48 -3.82 5.10 -16.17
C ALA A 48 -3.46 3.70 -15.65
N PHE A 49 -4.35 3.10 -14.86
CA PHE A 49 -4.13 1.81 -14.20
C PHE A 49 -4.87 0.64 -14.85
N ASP A 50 -5.31 0.77 -16.11
CA ASP A 50 -6.07 -0.30 -16.80
C ASP A 50 -5.21 -1.52 -17.16
N PHE A 51 -3.92 -1.30 -17.42
CA PHE A 51 -2.98 -2.35 -17.74
C PHE A 51 -2.07 -2.74 -16.57
N GLN A 52 -2.38 -2.30 -15.35
CA GLN A 52 -1.52 -2.47 -14.19
C GLN A 52 -2.04 -3.58 -13.24
N PRO A 53 -1.14 -4.23 -12.45
CA PRO A 53 0.31 -4.16 -12.59
C PRO A 53 0.79 -4.80 -13.90
N THR A 54 1.98 -4.39 -14.37
CA THR A 54 2.63 -4.97 -15.55
C THR A 54 3.59 -6.08 -15.10
N TRP A 55 3.83 -7.07 -15.98
CA TRP A 55 4.69 -8.21 -15.68
C TRP A 55 6.05 -8.08 -16.35
N GLY A 56 7.11 -8.34 -15.59
CA GLY A 56 8.49 -8.43 -16.06
C GLY A 56 9.10 -7.10 -16.53
N ASP A 57 10.34 -7.17 -17.01
CA ASP A 57 11.14 -5.98 -17.37
C ASP A 57 10.81 -5.46 -18.78
N ASN A 58 9.67 -4.78 -18.88
CA ASN A 58 9.16 -4.21 -20.13
C ASN A 58 10.10 -3.18 -20.77
N PRO A 59 10.72 -2.23 -20.04
CA PRO A 59 11.73 -1.34 -20.59
C PRO A 59 12.89 -2.07 -21.28
N THR A 60 13.37 -3.17 -20.71
CA THR A 60 14.41 -4.00 -21.34
C THR A 60 13.88 -4.71 -22.57
N ALA A 61 12.67 -5.29 -22.50
CA ALA A 61 12.04 -5.97 -23.64
C ALA A 61 11.88 -5.06 -24.87
N ARG A 62 11.59 -3.77 -24.66
CA ARG A 62 11.51 -2.75 -25.73
C ARG A 62 12.82 -2.01 -26.01
N ASN A 63 13.97 -2.53 -25.55
CA ASN A 63 15.31 -1.99 -25.79
C ASN A 63 15.50 -0.52 -25.37
N ARG A 64 14.84 -0.09 -24.28
CA ARG A 64 14.92 1.29 -23.77
C ARG A 64 16.28 1.63 -23.13
N GLY A 65 17.05 0.62 -22.72
CA GLY A 65 18.33 0.80 -22.02
C GLY A 65 18.17 1.30 -20.58
N GLN A 66 16.95 1.26 -20.03
CA GLN A 66 16.60 1.67 -18.67
C GLN A 66 15.87 0.49 -18.00
N PRO A 67 16.59 -0.59 -17.61
CA PRO A 67 15.96 -1.75 -16.99
C PRO A 67 15.15 -1.29 -15.78
N SER A 68 13.93 -1.79 -15.62
CA SER A 68 12.98 -1.34 -14.60
C SER A 68 13.51 -1.49 -13.17
N GLN A 69 14.31 -2.53 -12.90
CA GLN A 69 14.78 -2.86 -11.54
C GLN A 69 13.65 -2.97 -10.51
N HIS A 70 12.50 -3.48 -10.94
CA HIS A 70 11.42 -3.87 -10.04
C HIS A 70 11.83 -5.06 -9.16
N GLN A 71 11.11 -5.24 -8.07
CA GLN A 71 11.19 -6.43 -7.25
C GLN A 71 10.17 -7.44 -7.76
N GLY A 72 10.55 -8.72 -7.77
CA GLY A 72 9.59 -9.77 -8.12
C GLY A 72 9.25 -9.79 -9.61
N ASP A 73 8.00 -10.10 -9.91
CA ASP A 73 7.50 -10.25 -11.28
C ASP A 73 6.54 -9.11 -11.68
N TRP A 74 5.90 -8.44 -10.73
CA TRP A 74 4.81 -7.49 -10.95
C TRP A 74 5.13 -6.14 -10.34
N TRP A 75 4.78 -5.07 -11.05
CA TRP A 75 5.06 -3.71 -10.59
C TRP A 75 4.15 -2.71 -11.31
N LEU A 76 4.10 -1.47 -10.81
CA LEU A 76 3.45 -0.38 -11.55
C LEU A 76 4.45 0.23 -12.53
N GLY A 77 4.27 -0.06 -13.81
CA GLY A 77 4.99 0.54 -14.93
C GLY A 77 4.01 1.21 -15.86
N LEU A 78 3.60 2.45 -15.58
CA LEU A 78 2.39 3.04 -16.15
C LEU A 78 2.47 3.36 -17.66
N ALA A 79 3.67 3.35 -18.25
CA ALA A 79 3.84 3.37 -19.70
C ALA A 79 3.59 2.01 -20.37
N GLU A 80 3.72 0.93 -19.62
CA GLU A 80 3.75 -0.45 -20.09
C GLU A 80 2.34 -1.05 -20.06
N LYS A 81 2.05 -2.00 -20.96
CA LYS A 81 0.74 -2.67 -20.99
C LYS A 81 0.76 -4.19 -20.91
N TYR A 82 1.91 -4.81 -20.68
CA TYR A 82 2.02 -6.28 -20.72
C TYR A 82 1.57 -6.93 -19.41
N GLN A 83 0.35 -7.46 -19.39
CA GLN A 83 -0.27 -8.03 -18.19
C GLN A 83 0.08 -9.51 -17.96
N GLY A 84 1.33 -9.90 -18.28
CA GLY A 84 1.85 -11.24 -18.03
C GLY A 84 1.54 -12.28 -19.11
N PRO A 85 2.11 -13.49 -18.98
CA PRO A 85 2.13 -14.50 -20.04
C PRO A 85 0.74 -15.04 -20.41
N GLU A 86 -0.15 -15.20 -19.43
CA GLU A 86 -1.48 -15.75 -19.69
C GLU A 86 -2.46 -14.68 -20.19
N LYS A 87 -2.67 -13.63 -19.39
CA LYS A 87 -3.59 -12.53 -19.72
C LYS A 87 -3.09 -11.71 -20.90
N GLY A 88 -1.78 -11.42 -20.95
CA GLY A 88 -1.17 -10.72 -22.08
C GLY A 88 -1.35 -11.48 -23.40
N ALA A 89 -1.09 -12.80 -23.42
CA ALA A 89 -1.32 -13.61 -24.62
C ALA A 89 -2.80 -13.60 -25.06
N ALA A 90 -3.74 -13.69 -24.11
CA ALA A 90 -5.17 -13.62 -24.39
C ALA A 90 -5.61 -12.25 -24.97
N LEU A 91 -4.89 -11.19 -24.62
CA LEU A 91 -5.11 -9.82 -25.10
C LEU A 91 -4.22 -9.44 -26.31
N GLY A 92 -3.36 -10.35 -26.78
CA GLY A 92 -2.41 -10.10 -27.86
C GLY A 92 -1.28 -9.12 -27.49
N GLN A 93 -0.99 -8.96 -26.20
CA GLN A 93 0.10 -8.14 -25.68
C GLN A 93 1.42 -8.92 -25.68
N ASN A 94 2.52 -8.20 -25.87
CA ASN A 94 3.88 -8.72 -25.81
C ASN A 94 4.70 -7.96 -24.76
N PRO A 95 5.77 -8.58 -24.21
CA PRO A 95 6.72 -7.86 -23.36
C PRO A 95 7.25 -6.60 -24.05
N GLY A 96 7.19 -5.46 -23.35
CA GLY A 96 7.61 -4.15 -23.86
C GLY A 96 6.57 -3.41 -24.70
N ASP A 97 5.36 -3.96 -24.85
CA ASP A 97 4.25 -3.22 -25.44
C ASP A 97 3.87 -2.04 -24.55
N LEU A 98 3.67 -0.88 -25.19
CA LEU A 98 3.29 0.36 -24.54
C LEU A 98 1.77 0.56 -24.54
N ALA A 99 1.25 1.21 -23.51
CA ALA A 99 -0.15 1.62 -23.44
C ALA A 99 -0.52 2.51 -24.64
N ASP A 100 -1.75 2.38 -25.13
CA ASP A 100 -2.20 3.17 -26.28
C ASP A 100 -2.25 4.66 -25.90
N GLY A 101 -1.55 5.48 -26.68
CA GLY A 101 -1.40 6.90 -26.37
C GLY A 101 -0.56 7.16 -25.13
N VAL A 102 0.50 6.38 -24.89
CA VAL A 102 1.54 6.57 -23.85
C VAL A 102 1.56 7.97 -23.23
N ASP A 103 1.45 8.03 -21.91
CA ASP A 103 1.31 9.23 -21.07
C ASP A 103 -0.07 9.92 -21.15
N ALA A 104 -0.90 9.71 -22.17
CA ALA A 104 -2.26 10.28 -22.20
C ALA A 104 -3.23 9.77 -21.10
N PRO A 105 -3.20 8.49 -20.69
CA PRO A 105 -4.04 8.00 -19.59
C PRO A 105 -3.73 8.72 -18.28
N GLN A 106 -4.76 9.14 -17.54
CA GLN A 106 -4.62 9.78 -16.23
C GLN A 106 -5.47 9.04 -15.20
N GLY A 107 -5.14 9.21 -13.93
CA GLY A 107 -5.87 8.60 -12.82
C GLY A 107 -5.12 8.61 -11.50
N THR A 108 -5.75 8.02 -10.50
CA THR A 108 -5.13 7.76 -9.20
C THR A 108 -5.24 6.29 -8.83
N LEU A 109 -4.30 5.80 -8.05
CA LEU A 109 -4.37 4.50 -7.40
C LEU A 109 -4.14 4.70 -5.90
N THR A 110 -5.15 4.41 -5.11
CA THR A 110 -5.19 4.69 -3.67
C THR A 110 -5.19 3.37 -2.89
N SER A 111 -4.23 3.19 -1.99
CA SER A 111 -4.18 1.96 -1.18
C SER A 111 -5.34 1.90 -0.18
N ILE A 112 -5.57 0.73 0.41
CA ILE A 112 -6.24 0.64 1.71
C ILE A 112 -5.54 1.54 2.74
N GLU A 113 -6.27 1.92 3.77
CA GLU A 113 -5.69 2.56 4.94
C GLU A 113 -4.77 1.59 5.70
N PHE A 114 -3.70 2.12 6.29
CA PHE A 114 -2.81 1.41 7.20
C PHE A 114 -2.31 2.32 8.32
N VAL A 115 -1.82 1.75 9.41
CA VAL A 115 -1.23 2.52 10.51
C VAL A 115 0.28 2.65 10.30
N ILE A 116 0.82 3.85 10.51
CA ILE A 116 2.27 4.08 10.52
C ILE A 116 2.83 3.59 11.86
N VAL A 117 3.67 2.56 11.80
CA VAL A 117 4.30 1.91 12.95
C VAL A 117 5.83 1.98 12.87
N GLY A 118 6.38 2.09 11.66
CA GLY A 118 7.81 2.16 11.39
C GLY A 118 8.44 3.51 11.70
N GLN A 119 9.78 3.51 11.74
CA GLN A 119 10.61 4.70 11.77
C GLN A 119 10.70 5.32 10.37
N SER A 120 10.87 4.49 9.35
CA SER A 120 10.89 4.92 7.94
C SER A 120 9.88 4.14 7.12
N MET A 121 9.60 4.66 5.92
CA MET A 121 8.85 3.97 4.88
C MET A 121 9.68 4.00 3.60
N ASN A 122 9.91 2.83 3.00
CA ASN A 122 10.77 2.69 1.82
C ASN A 122 10.06 1.93 0.69
N PHE A 123 10.42 2.25 -0.54
CA PHE A 123 9.78 1.72 -1.76
C PHE A 123 10.65 1.96 -2.98
N LEU A 124 10.37 1.29 -4.09
CA LEU A 124 11.00 1.54 -5.38
C LEU A 124 10.24 2.64 -6.14
N MET A 125 10.98 3.59 -6.72
CA MET A 125 10.41 4.70 -7.47
C MET A 125 11.19 4.99 -8.75
N GLY A 126 10.46 5.14 -9.86
CA GLY A 126 10.94 5.59 -11.17
C GLY A 126 9.89 6.47 -11.86
N GLY A 127 9.99 6.63 -13.17
CA GLY A 127 9.09 7.45 -13.98
C GLY A 127 9.36 8.96 -13.87
N GLY A 128 8.30 9.74 -14.06
CA GLY A 128 8.30 11.20 -14.14
C GLY A 128 8.68 11.94 -12.86
N ASN A 129 9.14 13.18 -13.02
CA ASN A 129 9.62 14.04 -11.92
C ASN A 129 8.66 15.20 -11.56
N ARG A 130 7.35 14.94 -11.57
CA ARG A 130 6.32 15.97 -11.36
C ARG A 130 5.68 15.83 -9.99
N ALA A 131 6.14 16.64 -9.04
CA ALA A 131 5.68 16.56 -7.66
C ALA A 131 4.23 17.03 -7.47
N TRP A 132 3.64 16.64 -6.35
CA TRP A 132 2.38 17.20 -5.85
C TRP A 132 2.42 18.73 -5.78
N GLY A 133 1.28 19.37 -6.06
CA GLY A 133 1.15 20.84 -6.13
C GLY A 133 1.62 21.47 -7.45
N THR A 134 2.18 20.68 -8.37
CA THR A 134 2.39 21.12 -9.76
C THR A 134 1.09 21.00 -10.59
N ALA A 135 1.06 21.58 -11.79
CA ALA A 135 -0.14 21.58 -12.64
C ALA A 135 -0.56 20.18 -13.11
N GLU A 136 0.39 19.25 -13.23
CA GLU A 136 0.19 17.89 -13.75
C GLU A 136 1.05 16.91 -12.94
N PRO A 137 0.67 16.56 -11.70
CA PRO A 137 1.49 15.72 -10.83
C PRO A 137 1.58 14.27 -11.36
N CYS A 138 2.77 13.69 -11.25
CA CYS A 138 3.11 12.29 -11.54
C CYS A 138 4.01 11.80 -10.41
N CYS A 139 3.40 11.31 -9.34
CA CYS A 139 4.07 11.15 -8.06
C CYS A 139 3.36 10.12 -7.17
N VAL A 140 4.02 9.77 -6.06
CA VAL A 140 3.43 9.00 -4.98
C VAL A 140 3.37 9.87 -3.74
N ASN A 141 2.20 9.91 -3.11
CA ASN A 141 1.94 10.67 -1.91
C ASN A 141 1.61 9.75 -0.73
N LEU A 142 2.11 10.12 0.46
CA LEU A 142 1.60 9.65 1.73
C LEU A 142 0.53 10.63 2.20
N VAL A 143 -0.69 10.13 2.42
CA VAL A 143 -1.85 10.94 2.77
C VAL A 143 -2.36 10.57 4.16
N ILE A 144 -2.62 11.57 5.00
CA ILE A 144 -3.18 11.41 6.35
C ILE A 144 -4.32 12.41 6.50
N ASP A 145 -5.49 11.94 6.95
CA ASP A 145 -6.69 12.78 7.15
C ASP A 145 -7.06 13.62 5.89
N GLY A 146 -6.75 13.11 4.69
CA GLY A 146 -6.98 13.77 3.41
C GLY A 146 -5.88 14.76 2.97
N GLU A 147 -4.86 14.98 3.79
CA GLU A 147 -3.75 15.90 3.52
C GLU A 147 -2.49 15.16 3.09
N VAL A 148 -1.74 15.73 2.13
CA VAL A 148 -0.48 15.17 1.65
C VAL A 148 0.65 15.52 2.61
N GLU A 149 1.20 14.51 3.29
CA GLU A 149 2.27 14.65 4.28
C GLU A 149 3.66 14.42 3.69
N ARG A 150 3.78 13.53 2.70
CA ARG A 150 5.01 13.25 1.98
C ARG A 150 4.71 13.06 0.50
N THR A 151 5.66 13.42 -0.35
CA THR A 151 5.61 13.23 -1.80
C THR A 151 6.94 12.69 -2.28
N MET A 152 6.91 11.79 -3.26
CA MET A 152 8.08 11.28 -3.96
C MET A 152 7.78 11.21 -5.46
N THR A 153 8.79 11.50 -6.27
CA THR A 153 8.72 11.40 -7.72
C THR A 153 9.81 10.47 -8.25
N GLY A 154 9.70 10.08 -9.51
CA GLY A 154 10.81 9.54 -10.27
C GLY A 154 11.85 10.60 -10.61
N SER A 155 12.71 10.27 -11.57
CA SER A 155 13.78 11.14 -12.05
C SER A 155 13.89 11.14 -13.58
N ASN A 156 12.75 10.97 -14.25
CA ASN A 156 12.63 10.79 -15.70
C ASN A 156 13.45 9.60 -16.20
N THR A 157 13.23 8.45 -15.56
CA THR A 157 13.89 7.18 -15.87
C THR A 157 12.94 6.01 -15.60
N GLU A 158 12.90 5.01 -16.48
CA GLU A 158 12.10 3.80 -16.22
C GLU A 158 12.68 3.00 -15.05
N THR A 159 14.00 3.01 -14.92
CA THR A 159 14.74 2.36 -13.83
C THR A 159 14.33 2.94 -12.49
N MET A 160 13.76 2.07 -11.65
CA MET A 160 13.39 2.40 -10.30
C MET A 160 14.59 2.32 -9.37
N THR A 161 14.57 3.13 -8.32
CA THR A 161 15.57 3.12 -7.25
C THR A 161 14.87 3.16 -5.90
N ARG A 162 15.48 2.56 -4.87
CA ARG A 162 14.96 2.62 -3.51
C ARG A 162 14.91 4.07 -3.03
N ARG A 163 13.74 4.49 -2.59
CA ARG A 163 13.47 5.76 -1.93
C ARG A 163 12.99 5.48 -0.52
N GLU A 164 13.14 6.48 0.34
CA GLU A 164 12.76 6.39 1.75
C GLU A 164 12.23 7.73 2.25
N TRP A 165 11.20 7.67 3.09
CA TRP A 165 10.72 8.78 3.92
C TRP A 165 10.98 8.48 5.39
N ASP A 166 11.41 9.50 6.14
CA ASP A 166 11.25 9.52 7.59
C ASP A 166 9.77 9.78 7.91
N VAL A 167 9.18 8.86 8.66
CA VAL A 167 7.77 8.88 9.09
C VAL A 167 7.64 8.77 10.61
N SER A 168 8.74 8.97 11.33
CA SER A 168 8.79 8.79 12.78
C SER A 168 7.91 9.79 13.53
N ASP A 169 7.75 10.99 13.00
CA ASP A 169 6.83 12.03 13.45
C ASP A 169 5.35 11.68 13.19
N LEU A 170 5.09 10.70 12.31
CA LEU A 170 3.76 10.28 11.90
C LEU A 170 3.30 8.97 12.57
N LYS A 171 4.11 8.38 13.47
CA LYS A 171 3.80 7.12 14.15
C LYS A 171 2.44 7.16 14.85
N GLY A 172 1.63 6.13 14.59
CA GLY A 172 0.29 5.94 15.15
C GLY A 172 -0.82 6.62 14.38
N LYS A 173 -0.51 7.40 13.34
CA LYS A 173 -1.51 7.94 12.42
C LYS A 173 -1.92 6.88 11.40
N THR A 174 -3.18 6.96 10.97
CA THR A 174 -3.70 6.20 9.84
C THR A 174 -3.37 6.95 8.55
N ALA A 175 -2.82 6.25 7.56
CA ALA A 175 -2.40 6.81 6.30
C ALA A 175 -2.85 5.96 5.10
N GLN A 176 -2.79 6.55 3.92
CA GLN A 176 -2.90 5.87 2.63
C GLN A 176 -1.74 6.28 1.73
N LEU A 177 -1.40 5.42 0.77
CA LEU A 177 -0.58 5.78 -0.37
C LEU A 177 -1.47 6.13 -1.55
N VAL A 178 -1.15 7.23 -2.23
CA VAL A 178 -1.85 7.65 -3.44
C VAL A 178 -0.83 7.84 -4.55
N VAL A 179 -0.86 6.96 -5.55
CA VAL A 179 -0.12 7.12 -6.80
C VAL A 179 -0.97 7.97 -7.74
N ILE A 180 -0.38 9.03 -8.29
CA ILE A 180 -1.06 9.98 -9.18
C ILE A 180 -0.35 9.99 -10.51
N ASP A 181 -1.13 9.88 -11.58
CA ASP A 181 -0.75 10.16 -12.96
C ASP A 181 -1.71 11.21 -13.52
N SER A 182 -1.21 12.43 -13.76
CA SER A 182 -2.00 13.55 -14.25
C SER A 182 -1.34 14.31 -15.39
N SER A 183 -0.27 13.79 -16.00
CA SER A 183 0.44 14.47 -17.10
C SER A 183 0.38 13.67 -18.38
N SER A 184 -0.01 14.34 -19.46
CA SER A 184 0.02 13.78 -20.82
C SER A 184 1.29 14.09 -21.61
N GLY A 185 2.25 14.77 -20.98
CA GLY A 185 3.54 15.08 -21.57
C GLY A 185 4.53 13.92 -21.37
N GLY A 186 5.64 13.94 -22.12
CA GLY A 186 6.69 12.94 -21.97
C GLY A 186 7.18 12.81 -20.52
N TRP A 187 7.37 11.56 -20.08
CA TRP A 187 7.57 11.20 -18.66
C TRP A 187 6.35 11.50 -17.80
N GLY A 188 5.17 11.31 -18.38
CA GLY A 188 3.88 11.59 -17.76
C GLY A 188 3.44 10.57 -16.74
N HIS A 189 4.22 9.53 -16.45
CA HIS A 189 3.81 8.42 -15.62
C HIS A 189 4.77 8.16 -14.44
N PRO A 190 4.29 7.77 -13.25
CA PRO A 190 5.12 7.20 -12.20
C PRO A 190 5.37 5.70 -12.40
N ASN A 191 6.56 5.22 -12.00
CA ASN A 191 6.81 3.79 -11.79
C ASN A 191 7.00 3.54 -10.30
N PHE A 192 6.35 2.51 -9.74
CA PHE A 192 6.26 2.31 -8.30
C PHE A 192 6.14 0.84 -7.90
N ASP A 193 6.81 0.45 -6.82
CA ASP A 193 6.88 -0.95 -6.40
C ASP A 193 7.41 -1.12 -4.94
N ASP A 194 7.23 -2.31 -4.38
CA ASP A 194 7.92 -2.86 -3.20
C ASP A 194 7.90 -1.99 -1.94
N VAL A 195 6.69 -1.67 -1.44
CA VAL A 195 6.52 -0.77 -0.30
C VAL A 195 6.69 -1.47 1.04
N HIS A 196 7.50 -0.89 1.94
CA HIS A 196 7.71 -1.37 3.31
C HIS A 196 7.71 -0.23 4.31
N GLN A 197 7.34 -0.54 5.56
CA GLN A 197 7.75 0.24 6.72
C GLN A 197 8.98 -0.43 7.33
N ALA A 198 9.94 0.33 7.85
CA ALA A 198 11.10 -0.23 8.55
C ALA A 198 11.20 0.31 9.98
N ASP A 199 11.73 -0.50 10.89
CA ASP A 199 11.94 -0.11 12.28
C ASP A 199 13.20 0.78 12.46
N SER A 200 13.53 1.14 13.71
CA SER A 200 14.67 2.02 13.99
C SER A 200 16.04 1.39 13.69
N SER A 201 16.11 0.09 13.39
CA SER A 201 17.31 -0.60 12.90
C SER A 201 17.37 -0.70 11.37
N GLY A 202 16.32 -0.26 10.67
CA GLY A 202 16.20 -0.38 9.22
C GLY A 202 15.68 -1.74 8.75
N GLU A 203 15.14 -2.57 9.66
CA GLU A 203 14.55 -3.86 9.29
C GLU A 203 13.10 -3.67 8.84
N ASN A 204 12.74 -4.23 7.68
CA ASN A 204 11.36 -4.16 7.17
C ASN A 204 10.39 -4.88 8.11
N ILE A 205 9.29 -4.21 8.44
CA ILE A 205 8.22 -4.69 9.29
C ILE A 205 7.20 -5.45 8.43
N PRO A 206 6.91 -6.73 8.70
CA PRO A 206 5.94 -7.48 7.92
C PRO A 206 4.54 -6.84 7.96
N TRP A 207 3.92 -6.66 6.79
CA TRP A 207 2.64 -5.95 6.68
C TRP A 207 1.51 -6.54 7.50
N GLY A 208 1.46 -7.87 7.69
CA GLY A 208 0.49 -8.51 8.59
C GLY A 208 0.55 -8.04 10.06
N GLN A 209 1.60 -7.30 10.45
CA GLN A 209 1.75 -6.65 11.75
C GLN A 209 1.40 -5.15 11.73
N ALA A 210 1.41 -4.51 10.56
CA ALA A 210 1.08 -3.10 10.33
C ALA A 210 -0.37 -2.87 9.85
N THR A 211 -1.04 -3.91 9.33
CA THR A 211 -2.41 -3.87 8.77
C THR A 211 -3.45 -4.59 9.64
N ALA A 212 -3.23 -4.80 10.94
CA ALA A 212 -4.18 -5.56 11.76
C ALA A 212 -5.58 -4.92 11.70
N VAL A 213 -6.52 -5.60 11.04
CA VAL A 213 -7.94 -5.26 10.98
C VAL A 213 -8.65 -6.20 11.95
N GLU A 214 -9.36 -5.67 12.95
CA GLU A 214 -10.30 -6.50 13.69
C GLU A 214 -11.52 -6.81 12.80
N ALA A 215 -12.16 -7.97 13.01
CA ALA A 215 -13.17 -8.62 12.17
C ALA A 215 -14.45 -7.81 11.77
N ARG A 216 -14.48 -6.50 12.02
CA ARG A 216 -15.56 -5.56 11.67
C ARG A 216 -15.13 -4.43 10.74
N GLY A 217 -13.99 -4.55 10.05
CA GLY A 217 -13.56 -3.57 9.06
C GLY A 217 -13.04 -2.26 9.66
N LYS A 218 -12.61 -2.27 10.93
CA LYS A 218 -11.82 -1.18 11.52
C LYS A 218 -10.36 -1.63 11.64
N LEU A 219 -9.44 -0.80 11.17
CA LEU A 219 -8.01 -0.93 11.47
C LEU A 219 -7.84 -0.91 12.99
N ALA A 220 -7.29 -1.98 13.54
CA ALA A 220 -7.01 -2.14 14.95
C ALA A 220 -5.68 -2.90 15.10
N VAL A 221 -4.57 -2.17 14.97
CA VAL A 221 -3.29 -2.61 15.54
C VAL A 221 -3.37 -2.41 17.06
N SER A 222 -3.18 -3.46 17.84
CA SER A 222 -3.21 -3.32 19.30
C SER A 222 -2.01 -2.51 19.79
N TRP A 223 -2.19 -1.72 20.86
CA TRP A 223 -1.09 -1.01 21.52
C TRP A 223 0.09 -1.92 21.90
N ALA A 224 -0.18 -3.20 22.19
CA ALA A 224 0.85 -4.19 22.49
C ALA A 224 1.72 -4.53 21.26
N GLN A 225 1.12 -4.64 20.07
CA GLN A 225 1.83 -4.83 18.81
C GLN A 225 2.63 -3.58 18.43
N MET A 226 2.01 -2.40 18.60
CA MET A 226 2.66 -1.11 18.37
C MET A 226 3.91 -0.94 19.24
N LYS A 227 3.82 -1.18 20.55
CA LYS A 227 4.88 -0.89 21.53
C LYS A 227 6.24 -1.53 21.20
N LYS A 228 6.27 -2.62 20.42
CA LYS A 228 7.53 -3.25 19.97
C LYS A 228 8.37 -2.30 19.08
N TYR A 229 7.71 -1.41 18.33
CA TYR A 229 8.32 -0.55 17.30
C TYR A 229 8.42 0.95 17.71
N TYR A 230 7.94 1.31 18.90
CA TYR A 230 8.01 2.68 19.45
C TYR A 230 9.32 3.00 20.18
N LYS A 231 10.34 2.15 20.09
CA LYS A 231 11.63 2.39 20.77
C LYS A 231 12.54 3.31 19.97
#